data_AF-A0A106BY90-F1
#
_entry.id   AF-A0A106BY90-F1
#
_cell.length_a   1.000
_cell.length_b   1.000
_cell.length_c   1.000
_cell.angle_alpha   90.00
_cell.angle_beta   90.00
_cell.angle_gamma   90.00
#
_symmetry.space_group_name_H-M   'P 1'
#
loop_
_entity.id
_entity.type
_entity.pdbx_description
1 polymer ?
#
loop_
_entity_poly.entity_id
_entity_poly.type
_entity_poly.pdbx_seq_one_letter_code
_entity_poly.pdbx_strand_id
1 'polypeptide(L)'
;MGASIQYGQIYNQMLQRNGDRSAYAVHLDYKDEEWGVQLEAGSYDYSAASNPVTSKDRILFGAYDTSFYVANKADFLLFNISKSIIKDTEKMILGTLDCYNNFALIQPKEVSEQVGDSTQQNTIGCSTTRGPLVTYVELISGKNSSFVNGPGIGLVDDNGWSSRLNVNIGYYF
;
A
#
# COMPACT_ATOMS: atom_id res chain seq x y z
N MET A 1 14.40 9.28 -11.32
CA MET A 1 13.57 10.21 -10.53
C MET A 1 12.46 10.72 -11.42
N GLY A 2 11.28 10.96 -10.86
CA GLY A 2 10.13 11.49 -11.57
C GLY A 2 9.14 12.12 -10.60
N ALA A 3 8.09 12.70 -11.19
CA ALA A 3 6.98 13.27 -10.46
C ALA A 3 5.67 12.96 -11.19
N SER A 4 4.57 12.90 -10.44
CA SER A 4 3.24 12.64 -10.97
C SER A 4 2.22 13.58 -10.34
N ILE A 5 1.15 13.86 -11.09
CA ILE A 5 -0.02 14.61 -10.63
C ILE A 5 -1.28 13.92 -11.13
N GLN A 6 -2.32 13.93 -10.30
CA GLN A 6 -3.64 13.45 -10.63
C GLN A 6 -4.66 14.52 -10.23
N TYR A 7 -5.64 14.76 -11.09
CA TYR A 7 -6.81 15.57 -10.78
C TYR A 7 -8.04 14.97 -11.49
N GLY A 8 -9.20 15.00 -10.84
CA GLY A 8 -10.44 14.54 -11.45
C GLY A 8 -11.59 14.50 -10.45
N GLN A 9 -12.65 13.77 -10.79
CA GLN A 9 -13.87 13.70 -9.97
C GLN A 9 -14.08 12.31 -9.36
N ILE A 10 -14.78 12.28 -8.23
CA ILE A 10 -15.29 11.07 -7.57
C ILE A 10 -16.82 11.13 -7.57
N TYR A 11 -17.46 10.19 -8.24
CA TYR A 11 -18.92 10.10 -8.25
C TYR A 11 -19.45 9.42 -6.98
N ASN A 12 -20.32 10.10 -6.24
CA ASN A 12 -21.07 9.50 -5.15
C ASN A 12 -22.42 8.99 -5.67
N GLN A 13 -22.57 7.66 -5.73
CA GLN A 13 -23.79 7.01 -6.23
C GLN A 13 -25.02 7.28 -5.35
N MET A 14 -24.86 7.39 -4.02
CA MET A 14 -25.99 7.66 -3.12
C MET A 14 -26.54 9.08 -3.30
N LEU A 15 -25.65 10.04 -3.54
CA LEU A 15 -26.02 11.45 -3.68
C LEU A 15 -26.23 11.90 -5.13
N GLN A 16 -25.91 11.05 -6.10
CA GLN A 16 -25.90 11.36 -7.54
C GLN A 16 -25.12 12.66 -7.84
N ARG A 17 -23.99 12.85 -7.16
CA ARG A 17 -23.16 14.07 -7.23
C ARG A 17 -21.68 13.73 -7.31
N ASN A 18 -20.95 14.57 -8.02
CA ASN A 18 -19.49 14.50 -8.06
C ASN A 18 -18.88 15.29 -6.89
N GLY A 19 -17.86 14.71 -6.29
CA GLY A 19 -16.82 15.41 -5.56
C GLY A 19 -15.52 15.44 -6.37
N ASP A 20 -14.45 15.91 -5.76
CA ASP A 20 -13.16 16.09 -6.42
C ASP A 20 -12.08 15.20 -5.81
N ARG A 21 -11.08 14.86 -6.62
CA ARG A 21 -9.86 14.19 -6.16
C ARG A 21 -8.63 14.83 -6.76
N SER A 22 -7.58 14.89 -5.96
CA SER A 22 -6.26 15.28 -6.41
C SER A 22 -5.18 14.49 -5.68
N ALA A 23 -4.05 14.28 -6.36
CA ALA A 23 -2.86 13.71 -5.75
C ALA A 23 -1.62 14.20 -6.47
N TYR A 24 -0.50 14.22 -5.78
CA TYR A 24 0.81 14.47 -6.38
C TYR A 24 1.87 13.66 -5.64
N ALA A 25 2.93 13.28 -6.36
CA ALA A 25 4.05 12.55 -5.78
C ALA A 25 5.36 12.84 -6.50
N VAL A 26 6.45 12.58 -5.80
CA VAL A 26 7.80 12.47 -6.34
C VAL A 26 8.31 11.05 -6.07
N HIS A 27 9.02 10.47 -7.03
CA HIS A 27 9.53 9.12 -6.91
C HIS A 27 10.96 8.97 -7.44
N LEU A 28 11.69 8.05 -6.82
CA LEU A 28 12.97 7.53 -7.24
C LEU A 28 12.79 6.03 -7.49
N ASP A 29 13.30 5.56 -8.62
CA ASP A 29 13.46 4.15 -8.91
C ASP A 29 14.92 3.96 -9.35
N TYR A 30 15.64 3.11 -8.62
CA TYR A 30 16.98 2.67 -8.93
C TYR A 30 16.97 1.15 -8.99
N LYS A 31 17.55 0.61 -10.06
CA LYS A 31 17.74 -0.82 -10.21
C LYS A 31 19.06 -1.11 -10.90
N ASP A 32 19.86 -1.97 -10.28
CA ASP A 32 20.99 -2.62 -10.93
C ASP A 32 20.76 -4.14 -10.97
N GLU A 33 21.82 -4.91 -11.24
CA GLU A 33 21.72 -6.35 -11.34
C GLU A 33 21.32 -6.99 -10.00
N GLU A 34 21.84 -6.52 -8.86
CA GLU A 34 21.63 -7.10 -7.54
C GLU A 34 20.57 -6.38 -6.71
N TRP A 35 20.48 -5.05 -6.84
CA TRP A 35 19.71 -4.21 -5.96
C TRP A 35 18.60 -3.49 -6.71
N GLY A 36 17.43 -3.44 -6.08
CA GLY A 36 16.37 -2.50 -6.43
C GLY A 36 16.09 -1.60 -5.23
N VAL A 37 15.95 -0.31 -5.47
CA VAL A 37 15.56 0.68 -4.46
C VAL A 37 14.48 1.57 -5.07
N GLN A 38 13.33 1.64 -4.43
CA GLN A 38 12.25 2.54 -4.82
C GLN A 38 11.85 3.41 -3.63
N LEU A 39 11.60 4.69 -3.89
CA LEU A 39 11.15 5.64 -2.89
C LEU A 39 10.09 6.52 -3.53
N GLU A 40 8.94 6.66 -2.89
CA GLU A 40 7.88 7.57 -3.32
C GLU A 40 7.34 8.33 -2.11
N ALA A 41 7.17 9.64 -2.27
CA ALA A 41 6.53 10.48 -1.28
C ALA A 41 5.55 11.42 -1.96
N GLY A 42 4.41 11.65 -1.33
CA GLY A 42 3.36 12.44 -1.95
C GLY A 42 2.23 12.76 -1.00
N SER A 43 1.18 13.34 -1.59
CA SER A 43 -0.06 13.63 -0.89
C SER A 43 -1.26 13.39 -1.78
N TYR A 44 -2.38 13.08 -1.16
CA TYR A 44 -3.68 13.02 -1.82
C TYR A 44 -4.74 13.78 -1.01
N ASP A 45 -5.78 14.22 -1.72
CA ASP A 45 -6.99 14.86 -1.18
C ASP A 45 -8.20 14.33 -1.97
N TYR A 46 -9.08 13.65 -1.26
CA TYR A 46 -10.32 13.08 -1.76
C TYR A 46 -11.52 13.78 -1.13
N SER A 47 -12.03 14.78 -1.81
CA SER A 47 -13.21 15.54 -1.39
C SER A 47 -14.46 14.94 -2.05
N ALA A 48 -14.86 13.73 -1.62
CA ALA A 48 -16.07 13.08 -2.13
C ALA A 48 -17.33 13.88 -1.77
N ALA A 49 -18.33 13.89 -2.67
CA ALA A 49 -19.61 14.50 -2.37
C ALA A 49 -20.21 13.85 -1.11
N SER A 50 -20.62 14.67 -0.16
CA SER A 50 -21.12 14.26 1.15
C SER A 50 -22.37 15.07 1.53
N ASN A 51 -23.21 14.49 2.38
CA ASN A 51 -24.31 15.14 3.09
C ASN A 51 -24.06 15.08 4.62
N PRO A 52 -24.88 15.70 5.47
CA PRO A 52 -24.69 15.68 6.92
C PRO A 52 -24.71 14.29 7.59
N VAL A 53 -25.17 13.25 6.88
CA VAL A 53 -25.26 11.86 7.36
C VAL A 53 -24.04 11.04 6.93
N THR A 54 -23.38 11.40 5.81
CA THR A 54 -22.16 10.75 5.32
C THR A 54 -20.91 11.42 5.85
N SER A 55 -19.90 10.63 6.20
CA SER A 55 -18.60 11.13 6.66
C SER A 55 -17.88 11.96 5.58
N LYS A 56 -17.18 13.01 6.03
CA LYS A 56 -16.42 13.93 5.17
C LYS A 56 -14.91 13.70 5.22
N ASP A 57 -14.45 12.94 6.21
CA ASP A 57 -13.05 12.75 6.64
C ASP A 57 -12.44 11.42 6.17
N ARG A 58 -13.26 10.49 5.65
CA ARG A 58 -12.80 9.20 5.11
C ARG A 58 -13.57 8.80 3.86
N ILE A 59 -12.91 8.02 3.03
CA ILE A 59 -13.45 7.46 1.78
C ILE A 59 -13.37 5.93 1.84
N LEU A 60 -14.31 5.26 1.20
CA LEU A 60 -14.34 3.80 1.15
C LEU A 60 -13.53 3.29 -0.04
N PHE A 61 -12.56 2.43 0.22
CA PHE A 61 -11.77 1.72 -0.78
C PHE A 61 -12.23 0.27 -0.88
N GLY A 62 -12.28 -0.28 -2.09
CA GLY A 62 -12.58 -1.69 -2.34
C GLY A 62 -11.34 -2.44 -2.80
N ALA A 63 -10.99 -3.53 -2.13
CA ALA A 63 -9.91 -4.44 -2.51
C ALA A 63 -10.14 -5.83 -1.90
N TYR A 64 -9.61 -6.89 -2.53
CA TYR A 64 -9.65 -8.27 -2.00
C TYR A 64 -11.05 -8.77 -1.61
N ASP A 65 -12.06 -8.46 -2.42
CA ASP A 65 -13.47 -8.79 -2.15
C ASP A 65 -14.00 -8.21 -0.82
N THR A 66 -13.36 -7.15 -0.33
CA THR A 66 -13.77 -6.42 0.87
C THR A 66 -13.70 -4.91 0.62
N SER A 67 -14.12 -4.15 1.61
CA SER A 67 -14.01 -2.69 1.61
C SER A 67 -13.57 -2.19 2.98
N PHE A 68 -12.78 -1.13 2.99
CA PHE A 68 -12.28 -0.50 4.20
C PHE A 68 -12.18 1.01 4.01
N TYR A 69 -12.26 1.75 5.12
CA TYR A 69 -12.15 3.19 5.09
C TYR A 69 -10.69 3.65 5.08
N VAL A 70 -10.44 4.74 4.38
CA VAL A 70 -9.15 5.41 4.26
C VAL A 70 -9.38 6.88 4.59
N ALA A 71 -8.50 7.50 5.39
CA ALA A 71 -8.49 8.94 5.58
C ALA A 71 -8.56 9.63 4.22
N ASN A 72 -9.41 10.64 4.07
CA ASN A 72 -9.66 11.26 2.77
C ASN A 72 -8.48 12.14 2.31
N LYS A 73 -7.61 12.55 3.24
CA LYS A 73 -6.49 13.45 2.98
C LYS A 73 -5.28 13.05 3.82
N ALA A 74 -4.17 12.75 3.16
CA ALA A 74 -2.95 12.34 3.84
C ALA A 74 -1.68 12.71 3.06
N ASP A 75 -0.56 12.75 3.77
CA ASP A 75 0.76 12.55 3.19
C ASP A 75 1.12 11.06 3.27
N PHE A 76 1.94 10.59 2.33
CA PHE A 76 2.43 9.23 2.33
C PHE A 76 3.92 9.16 1.99
N LEU A 77 4.56 8.11 2.49
CA LEU A 77 5.94 7.73 2.20
C LEU A 77 5.97 6.22 1.96
N LEU A 78 6.51 5.80 0.82
CA LEU A 78 6.70 4.41 0.44
C LEU A 78 8.19 4.19 0.16
N PHE A 79 8.75 3.13 0.72
CA PHE A 79 10.14 2.75 0.52
C PHE A 79 10.23 1.25 0.24
N ASN A 80 10.92 0.88 -0.83
CA ASN A 80 11.30 -0.49 -1.14
C ASN A 80 12.82 -0.59 -1.21
N ILE A 81 13.33 -1.69 -0.67
CA ILE A 81 14.64 -2.22 -1.03
C ILE A 81 14.51 -3.70 -1.35
N SER A 82 15.18 -4.14 -2.41
CA SER A 82 15.22 -5.53 -2.83
C SER A 82 16.64 -5.94 -3.20
N LYS A 83 16.93 -7.23 -3.01
CA LYS A 83 18.18 -7.86 -3.37
C LYS A 83 17.97 -9.22 -4.02
N SER A 84 18.56 -9.42 -5.19
CA SER A 84 18.72 -10.73 -5.81
C SER A 84 19.85 -11.49 -5.13
N ILE A 85 19.50 -12.49 -4.33
CA ILE A 85 20.44 -13.37 -3.60
C ILE A 85 20.92 -14.50 -4.50
N ILE A 86 20.02 -15.12 -5.26
CA ILE A 86 20.32 -16.21 -6.19
C ILE A 86 19.80 -15.81 -7.56
N LYS A 87 20.69 -15.76 -8.55
CA LYS A 87 20.36 -15.42 -9.94
C LYS A 87 20.57 -16.58 -10.90
N ASP A 88 21.58 -17.40 -10.62
CA ASP A 88 21.91 -18.58 -11.42
C ASP A 88 21.38 -19.84 -10.71
N THR A 89 20.60 -20.62 -11.44
CA THR A 89 19.77 -21.71 -10.89
C THR A 89 20.00 -23.03 -11.60
N GLU A 90 21.01 -23.10 -12.50
CA GLU A 90 21.24 -24.28 -13.35
C GLU A 90 21.44 -25.58 -12.55
N LYS A 91 21.81 -25.50 -11.27
CA LYS A 91 22.07 -26.66 -10.39
C LYS A 91 21.33 -26.66 -9.06
N MET A 92 20.42 -25.71 -8.80
CA MET A 92 19.73 -25.60 -7.51
C MET A 92 18.29 -26.14 -7.58
N ILE A 93 17.81 -26.67 -6.45
CA ILE A 93 16.40 -27.07 -6.25
C ILE A 93 15.49 -25.82 -6.26
N LEU A 94 15.99 -24.72 -5.71
CA LEU A 94 15.33 -23.41 -5.72
C LEU A 94 15.61 -22.67 -7.04
N GLY A 95 14.65 -21.85 -7.45
CA GLY A 95 14.78 -20.93 -8.58
C GLY A 95 15.58 -19.69 -8.21
N THR A 96 15.37 -18.57 -8.91
CA THR A 96 15.97 -17.29 -8.48
C THR A 96 15.48 -16.98 -7.08
N LEU A 97 16.20 -16.15 -6.33
CA LEU A 97 15.78 -15.74 -4.99
C LEU A 97 15.97 -14.24 -4.86
N ASP A 98 14.86 -13.52 -4.79
CA ASP A 98 14.81 -12.08 -4.64
C ASP A 98 14.13 -11.77 -3.30
N CYS A 99 14.87 -11.19 -2.37
CA CYS A 99 14.35 -10.78 -1.08
C CYS A 99 14.15 -9.28 -1.03
N TYR A 100 13.14 -8.83 -0.30
CA TYR A 100 12.75 -7.42 -0.27
C TYR A 100 12.19 -7.02 1.08
N ASN A 101 12.24 -5.71 1.31
CA ASN A 101 11.53 -5.04 2.37
C ASN A 101 10.78 -3.83 1.78
N ASN A 102 9.47 -3.79 2.01
CA ASN A 102 8.58 -2.69 1.66
C ASN A 102 8.09 -2.03 2.93
N PHE A 103 8.29 -0.73 3.06
CA PHE A 103 7.75 0.09 4.13
C PHE A 103 6.77 1.12 3.57
N ALA A 104 5.64 1.28 4.24
CA ALA A 104 4.64 2.29 3.95
C ALA A 104 4.29 3.05 5.23
N LEU A 105 4.23 4.37 5.12
CA LEU A 105 3.71 5.28 6.14
C LEU A 105 2.66 6.18 5.49
N ILE A 106 1.48 6.26 6.10
CA ILE A 106 0.43 7.18 5.71
C ILE A 106 0.07 8.03 6.93
N GLN A 107 0.15 9.34 6.76
CA GLN A 107 -0.11 10.32 7.81
C GLN A 107 -1.33 11.18 7.42
N PRO A 108 -2.49 10.98 8.06
CA PRO A 108 -3.65 11.84 7.87
C PRO A 108 -3.30 13.31 8.11
N LYS A 109 -3.89 14.20 7.29
CA LYS A 109 -3.77 15.66 7.43
C LYS A 109 -4.88 16.28 8.27
N GLU A 110 -5.92 15.51 8.55
CA GLU A 110 -7.06 15.93 9.34
C GLU A 110 -7.21 15.01 10.55
N VAL A 111 -7.76 15.57 11.63
CA VAL A 111 -8.05 14.83 12.86
C VAL A 111 -9.53 14.99 13.19
N SER A 112 -10.18 13.87 13.45
CA SER A 112 -11.58 13.76 13.85
C SER A 112 -11.73 12.64 14.88
N GLU A 113 -12.97 12.35 15.29
CA GLU A 113 -13.25 11.18 16.14
C GLU A 113 -12.87 9.84 15.47
N GLN A 114 -12.74 9.83 14.14
CA GLN A 114 -12.62 8.61 13.34
C GLN A 114 -11.32 8.54 12.53
N VAL A 115 -10.62 9.66 12.36
CA VAL A 115 -9.43 9.83 11.51
C VAL A 115 -8.37 10.57 12.29
N GLY A 116 -7.11 10.18 12.15
CA GLY A 116 -6.00 10.96 12.73
C GLY A 116 -4.73 10.17 13.01
N ASP A 117 -4.82 8.87 13.27
CA ASP A 117 -3.63 8.07 13.57
C ASP A 117 -2.89 7.68 12.30
N SER A 118 -1.56 7.57 12.40
CA SER A 118 -0.72 7.14 11.28
C SER A 118 -0.83 5.64 11.05
N THR A 119 -0.94 5.24 9.78
CA THR A 119 -0.77 3.86 9.34
C THR A 119 0.69 3.59 9.05
N GLN A 120 1.21 2.49 9.58
CA GLN A 120 2.53 1.98 9.20
C GLN A 120 2.41 0.51 8.84
N GLN A 121 3.04 0.13 7.74
CA GLN A 121 3.13 -1.26 7.32
C GLN A 121 4.51 -1.57 6.79
N ASN A 122 5.04 -2.70 7.22
CA ASN A 122 6.29 -3.27 6.76
C ASN A 122 6.02 -4.68 6.23
N THR A 123 6.42 -4.94 5.01
CA THR A 123 6.38 -6.26 4.39
C THR A 123 7.81 -6.71 4.14
N ILE A 124 8.24 -7.79 4.79
CA ILE A 124 9.53 -8.42 4.53
C ILE A 124 9.30 -9.80 3.94
N GLY A 125 9.94 -10.10 2.83
CA GLY A 125 9.69 -11.37 2.15
C GLY A 125 10.74 -11.71 1.12
N CYS A 126 10.60 -12.91 0.58
CA CYS A 126 11.37 -13.34 -0.57
C CYS A 126 10.45 -13.99 -1.60
N SER A 127 10.86 -13.85 -2.86
CA SER A 127 10.24 -14.50 -3.99
C SER A 127 11.22 -15.48 -4.62
N THR A 128 10.70 -16.59 -5.14
CA THR A 128 11.47 -17.52 -5.96
C THR A 128 10.75 -17.84 -7.25
N THR A 129 11.50 -17.83 -8.34
CA THR A 129 10.98 -18.13 -9.68
C THR A 129 11.74 -19.29 -10.30
N ARG A 130 11.03 -20.36 -10.66
CA ARG A 130 11.58 -21.52 -11.36
C ARG A 130 10.69 -21.91 -12.54
N GLY A 131 11.14 -21.59 -13.75
CA GLY A 131 10.34 -21.80 -14.96
C GLY A 131 8.99 -21.07 -14.84
N PRO A 132 7.85 -21.76 -14.97
CA PRO A 132 6.52 -21.14 -14.87
C PRO A 132 6.06 -20.89 -13.43
N LEU A 133 6.77 -21.45 -12.42
CA LEU A 133 6.36 -21.34 -11.02
C LEU A 133 7.01 -20.13 -10.37
N VAL A 134 6.18 -19.31 -9.73
CA VAL A 134 6.60 -18.15 -8.92
C VAL A 134 5.98 -18.28 -7.54
N THR A 135 6.78 -18.23 -6.50
CA THR A 135 6.33 -18.33 -5.11
C THR A 135 6.83 -17.15 -4.31
N TYR A 136 5.96 -16.57 -3.47
CA TYR A 136 6.31 -15.51 -2.53
C TYR A 136 6.00 -15.98 -1.11
N VAL A 137 6.92 -15.72 -0.18
CA VAL A 137 6.71 -15.90 1.25
C VAL A 137 7.08 -14.60 1.94
N GLU A 138 6.13 -13.98 2.62
CA GLU A 138 6.32 -12.67 3.22
C GLU A 138 5.60 -12.55 4.58
N LEU A 139 6.24 -11.84 5.50
CA LEU A 139 5.66 -11.39 6.74
C LEU A 139 5.27 -9.92 6.59
N ILE A 140 3.99 -9.64 6.80
CA ILE A 140 3.43 -8.29 6.75
C ILE A 140 3.09 -7.92 8.17
N SER A 141 3.68 -6.84 8.67
CA SER A 141 3.50 -6.34 10.03
C SER A 141 3.17 -4.86 9.99
N GLY A 142 2.25 -4.41 10.82
CA GLY A 142 1.87 -3.01 10.81
C GLY A 142 0.93 -2.63 11.94
N LYS A 143 0.65 -1.34 11.99
CA LYS A 143 -0.35 -0.69 12.86
C LYS A 143 -1.33 0.08 11.99
N ASN A 144 -2.60 0.11 12.39
CA ASN A 144 -3.65 0.85 11.70
C ASN A 144 -3.64 0.59 10.18
N SER A 145 -3.48 -0.68 9.80
CA SER A 145 -3.53 -1.11 8.40
C SER A 145 -4.59 -2.18 8.24
N SER A 146 -5.53 -1.95 7.33
CA SER A 146 -6.57 -2.91 6.95
C SER A 146 -6.01 -4.26 6.50
N PHE A 147 -4.75 -4.33 6.09
CA PHE A 147 -4.11 -5.58 5.65
C PHE A 147 -3.65 -6.47 6.81
N VAL A 148 -3.47 -5.88 8.01
CA VAL A 148 -3.02 -6.53 9.23
C VAL A 148 -3.95 -6.16 10.40
N ASN A 149 -5.24 -6.44 10.25
CA ASN A 149 -6.28 -6.32 11.30
C ASN A 149 -6.54 -4.91 11.86
N GLY A 150 -6.05 -3.85 11.22
CA GLY A 150 -6.42 -2.47 11.57
C GLY A 150 -7.81 -2.08 11.05
N PRO A 151 -8.42 -1.02 11.60
CA PRO A 151 -9.78 -0.58 11.24
C PRO A 151 -9.86 0.01 9.82
N GLY A 152 -8.73 0.36 9.22
CA GLY A 152 -8.64 1.00 7.91
C GLY A 152 -7.24 1.51 7.64
N ILE A 153 -7.15 2.66 6.99
CA ILE A 153 -5.91 3.42 6.80
C ILE A 153 -6.13 4.84 7.28
N GLY A 154 -5.28 5.32 8.18
CA GLY A 154 -5.36 6.68 8.71
C GLY A 154 -6.52 6.91 9.68
N LEU A 155 -7.16 5.84 10.18
CA LEU A 155 -8.30 5.94 11.09
C LEU A 155 -7.83 5.97 12.55
N VAL A 156 -8.68 6.36 13.49
CA VAL A 156 -8.35 6.20 14.92
C VAL A 156 -8.26 4.71 15.26
N ASP A 157 -7.17 4.29 15.90
CA ASP A 157 -6.86 2.89 16.22
C ASP A 157 -6.27 2.76 17.63
N ASP A 158 -6.21 1.54 18.17
CA ASP A 158 -5.61 1.27 19.49
C ASP A 158 -4.07 1.32 19.49
N ASN A 159 -3.47 1.64 18.34
CA ASN A 159 -2.03 1.63 18.08
C ASN A 159 -1.35 0.25 18.26
N GLY A 160 -2.13 -0.83 18.24
CA GLY A 160 -1.66 -2.20 18.28
C GLY A 160 -0.88 -2.58 17.02
N TRP A 161 0.12 -3.44 17.20
CA TRP A 161 0.79 -4.10 16.09
C TRP A 161 0.15 -5.45 15.82
N SER A 162 -0.07 -5.72 14.54
CA SER A 162 -0.55 -7.01 14.06
C SER A 162 0.34 -7.49 12.92
N SER A 163 0.36 -8.81 12.72
CA SER A 163 1.15 -9.43 11.66
C SER A 163 0.40 -10.54 10.96
N ARG A 164 0.68 -10.70 9.66
CA ARG A 164 0.14 -11.75 8.81
C ARG A 164 1.29 -12.37 8.02
N LEU A 165 1.40 -13.69 8.09
CA LEU A 165 2.22 -14.45 7.15
C LEU A 165 1.41 -14.67 5.87
N ASN A 166 1.96 -14.27 4.72
CA ASN A 166 1.37 -14.48 3.42
C ASN A 166 2.27 -15.39 2.59
N VAL A 167 1.65 -16.41 1.98
CA VAL A 167 2.32 -17.35 1.08
C VAL A 167 1.50 -17.41 -0.19
N ASN A 168 2.11 -17.02 -1.30
CA ASN A 168 1.46 -17.02 -2.61
C ASN A 168 2.24 -17.92 -3.58
N ILE A 169 1.51 -18.73 -4.36
CA ILE A 169 2.07 -19.60 -5.39
C ILE A 169 1.32 -19.32 -6.68
N GLY A 170 2.04 -18.85 -7.70
CA GLY A 170 1.55 -18.58 -9.04
C GLY A 170 2.17 -19.52 -10.06
N TYR A 171 1.37 -19.89 -11.06
CA TYR A 171 1.82 -20.61 -12.24
C TYR A 171 1.50 -19.77 -13.48
N TYR A 172 2.54 -19.41 -14.24
CA TYR A 172 2.46 -18.58 -15.43
C TYR A 172 2.76 -19.43 -16.67
N PHE A 173 1.82 -19.46 -17.62
CA PHE A 173 1.90 -20.21 -18.87
C PHE A 173 2.21 -19.31 -20.07
#